data_AF-A0A256Y3V8-F1
#
_entry.id   AF-A0A256Y3V8-F1
#
_cell.length_a   1.000
_cell.length_b   1.000
_cell.length_c   1.000
_cell.angle_alpha   90.00
_cell.angle_beta   90.00
_cell.angle_gamma   90.00
#
_symmetry.space_group_name_H-M   'P 1'
#
loop_
_entity.id
_entity.type
_entity.pdbx_description
1 polymer ?
#
loop_
_entity_poly.entity_id
_entity_poly.type
_entity_poly.pdbx_seq_one_letter_code
_entity_poly.pdbx_strand_id
1 'polypeptide(L)'
;MSFVLFFCFIALAGSAIGGYLDIKTSEIPDEVPLGICIIGIILYILDFLINNNPIAIVSIITISIFFIFIGYIFFWLNQWGEADALMLASLGVLMPGCFCFIENSFLDAFLFANKFLIISFIIGSIWAILYSVLIMVKEKKTIAFFKYLCKKEIELRFFFVFVILGIFFAYFLFIPMFYLFYKFAKFTENNIYKKKIKTKNLQEGDVIAEKIKKLNINGK
;
A
#
# COMPACT_ATOMS: atom_id res chain seq x y z
N MET A 1 6.18 29.54 3.56
CA MET A 1 4.99 29.04 4.29
C MET A 1 3.70 29.07 3.45
N SER A 2 3.61 29.89 2.39
CA SER A 2 2.37 30.08 1.60
C SER A 2 1.92 28.87 0.78
N PHE A 3 2.83 28.06 0.21
CA PHE A 3 2.42 26.95 -0.67
C PHE A 3 2.26 25.59 0.02
N VAL A 4 2.79 25.38 1.24
CA VAL A 4 2.77 24.07 1.91
C VAL A 4 1.36 23.54 2.12
N LEU A 5 0.45 24.39 2.60
CA LEU A 5 -0.95 24.01 2.78
C LEU A 5 -1.62 23.64 1.44
N PHE A 6 -1.22 24.31 0.36
CA PHE A 6 -1.73 24.04 -0.97
C PHE A 6 -1.22 22.69 -1.51
N PHE A 7 0.08 22.40 -1.35
CA PHE A 7 0.65 21.08 -1.65
C PHE A 7 -0.05 19.96 -0.86
N CYS A 8 -0.21 20.12 0.45
CA CYS A 8 -0.93 19.15 1.30
C CYS A 8 -2.38 18.97 0.85
N PHE A 9 -3.07 20.05 0.49
CA PHE A 9 -4.44 19.98 -0.01
C PHE A 9 -4.53 19.18 -1.32
N ILE A 10 -3.65 19.46 -2.28
CA ILE A 10 -3.62 18.72 -3.56
C ILE A 10 -3.27 17.26 -3.33
N ALA A 11 -2.32 16.96 -2.44
CA ALA A 11 -1.94 15.59 -2.15
C ALA A 11 -3.08 14.82 -1.52
N LEU A 12 -3.78 15.43 -0.56
CA LEU A 12 -4.94 14.82 0.09
C LEU A 12 -6.11 14.66 -0.89
N ALA A 13 -6.41 15.68 -1.71
CA ALA A 13 -7.45 15.60 -2.71
C ALA A 13 -7.14 14.55 -3.79
N GLY A 14 -5.92 14.55 -4.33
CA GLY A 14 -5.48 13.61 -5.35
C GLY A 14 -5.47 12.16 -4.87
N SER A 15 -4.90 11.90 -3.69
CA SER A 15 -4.92 10.57 -3.08
C SER A 15 -6.33 10.13 -2.68
N ALA A 16 -7.20 11.03 -2.22
CA ALA A 16 -8.61 10.72 -1.95
C ALA A 16 -9.39 10.41 -3.22
N ILE A 17 -9.14 11.12 -4.32
CA ILE A 17 -9.72 10.81 -5.64
C ILE A 17 -9.23 9.45 -6.12
N GLY A 18 -7.92 9.19 -6.02
CA GLY A 18 -7.33 7.88 -6.34
C GLY A 18 -7.98 6.76 -5.55
N GLY A 19 -8.09 6.90 -4.22
CA GLY A 19 -8.74 5.90 -3.37
C GLY A 19 -10.25 5.75 -3.63
N TYR A 20 -10.96 6.83 -3.94
CA TYR A 20 -12.38 6.76 -4.31
C TYR A 20 -12.59 6.01 -5.62
N LEU A 21 -11.75 6.27 -6.62
CA LEU A 21 -11.79 5.59 -7.90
C LEU A 21 -11.38 4.12 -7.74
N ASP A 22 -10.31 3.81 -7.01
CA ASP A 22 -9.91 2.44 -6.70
C ASP A 22 -11.06 1.62 -6.09
N ILE A 23 -11.78 2.17 -5.11
CA ILE A 23 -12.95 1.50 -4.50
C ILE A 23 -14.09 1.27 -5.51
N LYS A 24 -14.25 2.15 -6.50
CA LYS A 24 -15.37 2.13 -7.45
C LYS A 24 -15.08 1.30 -8.70
N THR A 25 -13.85 1.38 -9.22
CA THR A 25 -13.44 0.80 -10.50
C THR A 25 -12.40 -0.32 -10.35
N SER A 26 -11.86 -0.56 -9.15
CA SER A 26 -10.73 -1.48 -8.88
C SER A 26 -9.41 -1.08 -9.55
N GLU A 27 -9.38 0.08 -10.18
CA GLU A 27 -8.24 0.63 -10.91
C GLU A 27 -8.21 2.14 -10.70
N ILE A 28 -6.99 2.67 -10.55
CA ILE A 28 -6.75 4.10 -10.50
C ILE A 28 -6.37 4.55 -11.92
N PRO A 29 -7.12 5.48 -12.53
CA PRO A 29 -6.76 6.02 -13.83
C PRO A 29 -5.40 6.73 -13.77
N ASP A 30 -4.53 6.47 -14.74
CA ASP A 30 -3.19 7.05 -14.85
C ASP A 30 -3.18 8.58 -14.86
N GLU A 31 -4.29 9.19 -15.27
CA GLU A 31 -4.50 10.63 -15.28
C GLU A 31 -4.42 11.23 -13.86
N VAL A 32 -4.76 10.47 -12.82
CA VAL A 32 -4.70 10.94 -11.42
C VAL A 32 -3.25 11.14 -10.96
N PRO A 33 -2.37 10.12 -10.95
CA PRO A 33 -0.97 10.31 -10.58
C PRO A 33 -0.25 11.26 -11.54
N LEU A 34 -0.55 11.22 -12.85
CA LEU A 34 0.02 12.16 -13.82
C LEU A 34 -0.38 13.61 -13.50
N GLY A 35 -1.66 13.85 -13.17
CA GLY A 35 -2.16 15.16 -12.78
C GLY A 35 -1.48 15.70 -11.52
N ILE A 36 -1.29 14.84 -10.51
CA ILE A 36 -0.55 15.17 -9.29
C ILE A 36 0.90 15.57 -9.61
N CYS A 37 1.59 14.81 -10.46
CA CYS A 37 2.95 15.12 -10.91
C CYS A 37 3.03 16.48 -11.62
N ILE A 38 2.15 16.72 -12.60
CA ILE A 38 2.15 17.95 -13.39
C ILE A 38 1.91 19.16 -12.48
N ILE A 39 0.90 19.09 -11.59
CA ILE A 39 0.60 20.16 -10.65
C ILE A 39 1.79 20.39 -9.71
N GLY A 40 2.40 19.33 -9.18
CA GLY A 40 3.58 19.43 -8.31
C GLY A 40 4.75 20.13 -8.98
N ILE A 41 5.11 19.72 -10.20
CA ILE A 41 6.18 20.33 -10.99
C ILE A 41 5.91 21.82 -11.23
N ILE A 42 4.69 22.17 -11.66
CA ILE A 42 4.31 23.57 -11.90
C ILE A 42 4.46 24.40 -10.62
N LEU A 43 3.95 23.90 -9.49
CA LEU A 43 4.03 24.62 -8.22
C LEU A 43 5.44 24.86 -7.74
N TYR A 44 6.33 23.88 -7.93
CA TYR A 44 7.72 24.05 -7.55
C TYR A 44 8.51 24.94 -8.51
N ILE A 45 8.18 24.96 -9.80
CA ILE A 45 8.73 25.96 -10.74
C ILE A 45 8.32 27.35 -10.29
N LEU A 46 7.05 27.56 -9.92
CA LEU A 46 6.58 28.84 -9.38
C LEU A 46 7.28 29.21 -8.07
N ASP A 47 7.42 28.26 -7.13
CA ASP A 47 8.12 28.48 -5.87
C ASP A 47 9.60 28.85 -6.09
N PHE A 48 10.27 28.20 -7.05
CA PHE A 48 11.63 28.53 -7.46
C PHE A 48 11.71 29.95 -8.04
N LEU A 49 10.79 30.35 -8.93
CA LEU A 49 10.79 31.68 -9.52
C LEU A 49 10.54 32.80 -8.48
N ILE A 50 9.72 32.53 -7.46
CA ILE A 50 9.38 33.50 -6.41
C ILE A 50 10.50 33.60 -5.36
N ASN A 51 11.01 32.46 -4.88
CA ASN A 51 11.94 32.42 -3.75
C ASN A 51 13.42 32.32 -4.18
N ASN A 52 13.69 32.08 -5.46
CA ASN A 52 15.03 31.88 -6.04
C ASN A 52 15.85 30.79 -5.31
N ASN A 53 15.18 29.75 -4.82
CA ASN A 53 15.79 28.68 -4.03
C ASN A 53 15.95 27.38 -4.85
N PRO A 54 17.14 27.08 -5.40
CA PRO A 54 17.35 25.89 -6.23
C PRO A 54 17.20 24.57 -5.45
N ILE A 55 17.28 24.59 -4.12
CA ILE A 55 17.14 23.39 -3.28
C ILE A 55 15.76 22.75 -3.47
N ALA A 56 14.73 23.55 -3.74
CA ALA A 56 13.38 23.04 -4.00
C ALA A 56 13.33 22.14 -5.24
N ILE A 57 14.06 22.46 -6.31
CA ILE A 57 14.09 21.65 -7.53
C ILE A 57 14.89 20.36 -7.28
N VAL A 58 16.02 20.46 -6.59
CA VAL A 58 16.87 19.29 -6.26
C VAL A 58 16.12 18.29 -5.37
N SER A 59 15.32 18.79 -4.42
CA SER A 59 14.54 17.92 -3.51
C SER A 59 13.46 17.14 -4.25
N ILE A 60 12.74 17.76 -5.20
CA ILE A 60 11.77 17.05 -6.05
C ILE A 60 12.44 15.89 -6.77
N ILE A 61 13.52 16.17 -7.51
CA ILE A 61 14.18 15.15 -8.33
C ILE A 61 14.63 14.00 -7.44
N THR A 62 15.27 14.29 -6.32
CA THR A 62 15.84 13.24 -5.47
C THR A 62 14.77 12.41 -4.76
N ILE A 63 13.75 13.05 -4.18
CA ILE A 63 12.67 12.34 -3.48
C ILE A 63 11.77 11.58 -4.46
N SER A 64 11.52 12.14 -5.65
CA SER A 64 10.77 11.45 -6.70
C SER A 64 11.49 10.18 -7.15
N ILE A 65 12.81 10.27 -7.40
CA ILE A 65 13.63 9.08 -7.74
C ILE A 65 13.58 8.05 -6.62
N PHE A 66 13.69 8.47 -5.36
CA PHE A 66 13.62 7.59 -4.21
C PHE A 66 12.27 6.84 -4.13
N PHE A 67 11.15 7.55 -4.29
CA PHE A 67 9.81 6.95 -4.26
C PHE A 67 9.50 6.09 -5.50
N ILE A 68 9.96 6.48 -6.68
CA ILE A 68 9.88 5.63 -7.89
C ILE A 68 10.64 4.34 -7.65
N PHE A 69 11.87 4.42 -7.13
CA PHE A 69 12.70 3.25 -6.86
C PHE A 69 12.04 2.31 -5.84
N ILE A 70 11.54 2.85 -4.73
CA ILE A 70 10.84 2.07 -3.71
C ILE A 70 9.53 1.48 -4.25
N GLY A 71 8.72 2.29 -4.93
CA GLY A 71 7.47 1.83 -5.54
C GLY A 71 7.72 0.67 -6.51
N TYR A 72 8.74 0.79 -7.35
CA TYR A 72 9.13 -0.26 -8.28
C TYR A 72 9.63 -1.54 -7.59
N ILE A 73 10.39 -1.42 -6.50
CA ILE A 73 10.77 -2.59 -5.69
C ILE A 73 9.53 -3.31 -5.15
N PHE A 74 8.58 -2.58 -4.57
CA PHE A 74 7.35 -3.19 -4.02
C PHE A 74 6.45 -3.79 -5.11
N PHE A 75 6.38 -3.15 -6.27
CA PHE A 75 5.72 -3.69 -7.45
C PHE A 75 6.36 -5.00 -7.90
N TRP A 76 7.69 -5.04 -8.04
CA TRP A 76 8.42 -6.25 -8.44
C TRP A 76 8.28 -7.40 -7.42
N LEU A 77 8.21 -7.07 -6.13
CA LEU A 77 7.93 -8.03 -5.05
C LEU A 77 6.46 -8.48 -4.97
N ASN A 78 5.60 -8.01 -5.89
CA ASN A 78 4.16 -8.25 -5.92
C ASN A 78 3.48 -7.87 -4.58
N GLN A 79 4.01 -6.88 -3.86
CA GLN A 79 3.41 -6.39 -2.62
C GLN A 79 2.40 -5.29 -2.90
N TRP A 80 2.67 -4.45 -3.91
CA TRP A 80 1.86 -3.31 -4.32
C TRP A 80 1.48 -3.40 -5.79
N GLY A 81 0.35 -2.79 -6.14
CA GLY A 81 -0.06 -2.62 -7.53
C GLY A 81 0.74 -1.54 -8.24
N GLU A 82 0.63 -1.50 -9.56
CA GLU A 82 1.20 -0.42 -10.39
C GLU A 82 0.64 0.95 -9.97
N ALA A 83 -0.67 1.02 -9.76
CA ALA A 83 -1.37 2.20 -9.28
C ALA A 83 -0.79 2.76 -7.96
N ASP A 84 -0.49 1.89 -7.00
CA ASP A 84 0.13 2.29 -5.71
C ASP A 84 1.53 2.87 -5.92
N ALA A 85 2.33 2.25 -6.79
CA ALA A 85 3.69 2.70 -7.11
C ALA A 85 3.68 4.06 -7.82
N LEU A 86 2.79 4.26 -8.80
CA LEU A 86 2.60 5.54 -9.48
C LEU A 86 2.09 6.61 -8.53
N MET A 87 1.16 6.25 -7.63
CA MET A 87 0.64 7.19 -6.63
C MET A 87 1.75 7.62 -5.67
N LEU A 88 2.56 6.69 -5.16
CA LEU A 88 3.72 7.00 -4.33
C LEU A 88 4.71 7.92 -5.06
N ALA A 89 5.03 7.61 -6.32
CA ALA A 89 5.91 8.45 -7.14
C ALA A 89 5.35 9.88 -7.29
N SER A 90 4.05 10.01 -7.57
CA SER A 90 3.40 11.31 -7.72
C SER A 90 3.39 12.14 -6.44
N LEU A 91 3.21 11.49 -5.29
CA LEU A 91 3.32 12.14 -3.98
C LEU A 91 4.76 12.58 -3.68
N GLY A 92 5.77 11.87 -4.19
CA GLY A 92 7.18 12.25 -4.08
C GLY A 92 7.52 13.50 -4.87
N VAL A 93 6.86 13.69 -6.02
CA VAL A 93 6.96 14.91 -6.82
C VAL A 93 6.28 16.09 -6.13
N LEU A 94 5.07 15.87 -5.59
CA LEU A 94 4.25 16.93 -5.02
C LEU A 94 4.70 17.36 -3.62
N MET A 95 5.19 16.45 -2.78
CA MET A 95 5.46 16.70 -1.37
C MET A 95 6.90 16.37 -0.91
N PRO A 96 7.97 16.69 -1.65
CA PRO A 96 9.33 16.41 -1.21
C PRO A 96 9.72 17.16 0.08
N GLY A 97 9.10 18.32 0.36
CA GLY A 97 9.46 19.18 1.51
C GLY A 97 8.34 19.54 2.48
N CYS A 98 7.11 19.04 2.29
CA CYS A 98 5.92 19.53 3.03
C CYS A 98 5.91 19.23 4.55
N PHE A 99 6.85 18.46 5.07
CA PHE A 99 6.93 18.15 6.51
C PHE A 99 8.31 18.44 7.14
N CYS A 100 9.18 19.15 6.42
CA CYS A 100 10.40 19.72 6.99
C CYS A 100 10.04 21.06 7.65
N PHE A 101 9.53 21.03 8.88
CA PHE A 101 9.31 22.24 9.68
C PHE A 101 10.62 22.96 10.06
N ILE A 102 11.76 22.27 9.90
CA ILE A 102 13.09 22.72 10.32
C ILE A 102 14.01 22.42 9.14
N GLU A 103 14.44 23.49 8.47
CA GLU A 103 15.50 23.61 7.46
C GLU A 103 15.37 22.78 6.15
N ASN A 104 15.68 23.44 5.02
CA ASN A 104 15.65 22.90 3.67
C ASN A 104 16.85 21.96 3.40
N SER A 105 17.04 20.92 4.22
CA SER A 105 18.11 19.97 4.02
C SER A 105 17.63 18.73 3.27
N PHE A 106 18.52 18.15 2.47
CA PHE A 106 18.28 16.87 1.80
C PHE A 106 17.97 15.74 2.80
N LEU A 107 18.66 15.76 3.95
CA LEU A 107 18.50 14.73 4.98
C LEU A 107 17.09 14.75 5.57
N ASP A 108 16.51 15.94 5.76
CA ASP A 108 15.15 16.07 6.32
C ASP A 108 14.08 15.56 5.35
N ALA A 109 14.23 15.87 4.06
CA ALA A 109 13.36 15.34 3.01
C ALA A 109 13.42 13.80 2.94
N PHE A 110 14.61 13.22 3.04
CA PHE A 110 14.80 11.77 3.07
C PHE A 110 14.22 11.13 4.35
N LEU A 111 14.45 11.72 5.52
CA LEU A 111 13.88 11.26 6.78
C LEU A 111 12.35 11.33 6.75
N PHE A 112 11.78 12.36 6.15
CA PHE A 112 10.35 12.46 5.91
C PHE A 112 9.85 11.33 5.03
N ALA A 113 10.46 11.13 3.86
CA ALA A 113 10.08 10.08 2.93
C ALA A 113 10.02 8.69 3.60
N ASN A 114 11.01 8.40 4.44
CA ASN A 114 11.03 7.17 5.26
C ASN A 114 9.90 7.12 6.31
N LYS A 115 9.69 8.21 7.06
CA LYS A 115 8.60 8.28 8.06
C LYS A 115 7.23 8.12 7.40
N PHE A 116 7.00 8.79 6.27
CA PHE A 116 5.78 8.70 5.49
C PHE A 116 5.51 7.26 5.05
N LEU A 117 6.51 6.57 4.50
CA LEU A 117 6.38 5.17 4.12
C LEU A 117 6.02 4.29 5.32
N ILE A 118 6.78 4.38 6.41
CA ILE A 118 6.53 3.58 7.62
C ILE A 118 5.12 3.80 8.15
N ILE A 119 4.69 5.07 8.28
CA ILE A 119 3.35 5.41 8.76
C ILE A 119 2.29 4.90 7.79
N SER A 120 2.48 5.05 6.48
CA SER A 120 1.55 4.57 5.45
C SER A 120 1.42 3.04 5.49
N PHE A 121 2.52 2.30 5.69
CA PHE A 121 2.48 0.85 5.87
C PHE A 121 1.75 0.45 7.14
N ILE A 122 2.00 1.12 8.27
CA ILE A 122 1.33 0.83 9.54
C ILE A 122 -0.17 1.10 9.42
N ILE A 123 -0.56 2.29 8.96
CA ILE A 123 -1.97 2.68 8.81
C ILE A 123 -2.66 1.80 7.77
N GLY A 124 -2.04 1.58 6.62
CA GLY A 124 -2.56 0.74 5.54
C GLY A 124 -2.75 -0.71 5.97
N SER A 125 -1.78 -1.30 6.70
CA SER A 125 -1.91 -2.67 7.22
C SER A 125 -3.02 -2.80 8.27
N ILE A 126 -3.18 -1.83 9.17
CA ILE A 126 -4.28 -1.80 10.13
C ILE A 126 -5.63 -1.77 9.39
N TRP A 127 -5.77 -0.88 8.40
CA TRP A 127 -6.99 -0.80 7.59
C TRP A 127 -7.27 -2.07 6.78
N ALA A 128 -6.25 -2.68 6.17
CA ALA A 128 -6.39 -3.93 5.43
C ALA A 128 -6.87 -5.07 6.35
N ILE A 129 -6.36 -5.15 7.58
CA ILE A 129 -6.82 -6.13 8.58
C ILE A 129 -8.26 -5.85 8.98
N LEU A 130 -8.60 -4.61 9.34
CA LEU A 130 -9.98 -4.23 9.72
C LEU A 130 -10.97 -4.55 8.60
N TYR A 131 -10.65 -4.17 7.36
CA TYR A 131 -11.50 -4.42 6.21
C TYR A 131 -11.67 -5.93 5.93
N SER A 132 -10.58 -6.71 6.04
CA SER A 132 -10.62 -8.17 5.93
C SER A 132 -11.53 -8.81 6.99
N VAL A 133 -11.49 -8.30 8.23
CA VAL A 133 -12.35 -8.77 9.32
C VAL A 133 -13.81 -8.42 9.03
N LEU A 134 -14.10 -7.19 8.60
CA LEU A 134 -15.45 -6.75 8.25
C LEU A 134 -16.06 -7.62 7.13
N ILE A 135 -15.30 -7.90 6.07
CA ILE A 135 -15.76 -8.78 4.98
C ILE A 135 -15.96 -10.21 5.50
N MET A 136 -15.04 -10.74 6.31
CA MET A 136 -15.17 -12.10 6.87
C MET A 136 -16.44 -12.25 7.72
N VAL A 137 -16.78 -11.23 8.51
CA VAL A 137 -18.02 -11.18 9.31
C VAL A 137 -19.23 -11.12 8.38
N LYS A 138 -19.22 -10.24 7.37
CA LYS A 138 -20.30 -10.09 6.39
C LYS A 138 -20.60 -11.38 5.64
N GLU A 139 -19.55 -12.09 5.21
CA GLU A 139 -19.62 -13.38 4.51
C GLU A 139 -19.89 -14.58 5.44
N LYS A 140 -20.03 -14.36 6.76
CA LYS A 140 -20.25 -15.39 7.79
C LYS A 140 -19.17 -16.49 7.80
N LYS A 141 -17.93 -16.15 7.44
CA LYS A 141 -16.78 -17.08 7.35
C LYS A 141 -15.95 -17.17 8.63
N THR A 142 -16.33 -16.44 9.69
CA THR A 142 -15.64 -16.43 10.99
C THR A 142 -15.52 -17.84 11.59
N ILE A 143 -16.60 -18.63 11.58
CA ILE A 143 -16.61 -20.01 12.11
C ILE A 143 -15.68 -20.91 11.29
N ALA A 144 -15.65 -20.74 9.97
CA ALA A 144 -14.76 -21.49 9.10
C ALA A 144 -13.28 -21.16 9.39
N PHE A 145 -12.97 -19.89 9.70
CA PHE A 145 -11.63 -19.48 10.10
C PHE A 145 -11.21 -20.12 11.44
N PHE A 146 -12.08 -20.13 12.45
CA PHE A 146 -11.79 -20.80 13.72
C PHE A 146 -11.55 -22.31 13.53
N LYS A 147 -12.38 -22.98 12.70
CA LYS A 147 -12.14 -24.39 12.34
C LYS A 147 -10.81 -24.59 11.61
N TYR A 148 -10.42 -23.64 10.75
CA TYR A 148 -9.13 -23.65 10.06
C TYR A 148 -7.96 -23.53 11.05
N LEU A 149 -8.05 -22.66 12.06
CA LEU A 149 -7.04 -22.52 13.11
C LEU A 149 -6.92 -23.78 13.99
N CYS A 150 -8.06 -24.37 14.40
CA CYS A 150 -8.06 -25.54 15.29
C CYS A 150 -7.64 -26.84 14.60
N LYS A 151 -7.64 -26.92 13.27
CA LYS A 151 -7.33 -28.16 12.53
C LYS A 151 -5.88 -28.64 12.70
N LYS A 152 -4.97 -27.77 13.14
CA LYS A 152 -3.55 -28.09 13.27
C LYS A 152 -3.09 -27.95 14.72
N GLU A 153 -3.34 -29.00 15.51
CA GLU A 153 -3.05 -29.04 16.95
C GLU A 153 -1.61 -28.63 17.31
N ILE A 154 -0.62 -29.02 16.50
CA ILE A 154 0.80 -28.68 16.71
C ILE A 154 1.02 -27.15 16.65
N GLU A 155 0.40 -26.48 15.68
CA GLU A 155 0.53 -25.03 15.49
C GLU A 155 -0.09 -24.27 16.67
N LEU A 156 -1.20 -24.78 17.22
CA LEU A 156 -1.86 -24.23 18.39
C LEU A 156 -1.00 -24.37 19.67
N ARG A 157 -0.31 -25.51 19.85
CA ARG A 157 0.62 -25.70 20.97
C ARG A 157 1.78 -24.72 20.90
N PHE A 158 2.38 -24.52 19.72
CA PHE A 158 3.41 -23.51 19.53
C PHE A 158 2.92 -22.11 19.87
N PHE A 159 1.71 -21.74 19.45
CA PHE A 159 1.09 -20.47 19.79
C PHE A 159 1.04 -20.26 21.31
N PHE A 160 0.53 -21.23 22.07
CA PHE A 160 0.45 -21.12 23.53
C PHE A 160 1.82 -21.07 24.22
N VAL A 161 2.82 -21.81 23.74
CA VAL A 161 4.20 -21.75 24.28
C VAL A 161 4.75 -20.33 24.16
N PHE A 162 4.60 -19.68 23.01
CA PHE A 162 5.07 -18.31 22.82
C PHE A 162 4.26 -17.28 23.61
N VAL A 163 2.96 -17.50 23.83
CA VAL A 163 2.15 -16.65 24.71
C VAL A 163 2.65 -16.74 26.16
N ILE A 164 2.94 -17.95 26.66
CA ILE A 164 3.47 -18.16 28.02
C ILE A 164 4.85 -17.52 28.16
N LEU A 165 5.75 -17.72 27.19
CA LEU A 165 7.06 -17.04 27.16
C LEU A 165 6.90 -15.52 27.08
N GLY A 166 5.88 -15.04 26.37
CA GLY A 166 5.50 -13.64 26.24
C GLY A 166 5.16 -12.94 27.54
N ILE A 167 4.64 -13.68 28.53
CA ILE A 167 4.37 -13.17 29.89
C ILE A 167 5.68 -12.76 30.57
N PHE A 168 6.75 -13.54 30.36
CA PHE A 168 8.07 -13.26 30.93
C PHE A 168 8.88 -12.28 30.08
N PHE A 169 8.62 -12.26 28.77
CA PHE A 169 9.37 -11.47 27.80
C PHE A 169 8.44 -10.92 26.71
N ALA A 170 8.08 -9.63 26.83
CA ALA A 170 7.08 -9.00 25.97
C ALA A 170 7.34 -9.15 24.46
N TYR A 171 8.60 -9.24 24.02
CA TYR A 171 8.94 -9.40 22.61
C TYR A 171 8.48 -10.76 22.02
N PHE A 172 8.33 -11.81 22.83
CA PHE A 172 7.82 -13.09 22.36
C PHE A 172 6.32 -13.06 22.03
N LEU A 173 5.56 -12.03 22.46
CA LEU A 173 4.15 -11.87 22.08
C LEU A 173 3.97 -11.49 20.60
N PHE A 174 4.99 -10.91 19.95
CA PHE A 174 4.90 -10.55 18.54
C PHE A 174 4.92 -11.77 17.61
N ILE A 175 5.67 -12.82 17.95
CA ILE A 175 5.77 -14.05 17.15
C ILE A 175 4.39 -14.73 16.93
N PRO A 176 3.61 -15.06 17.98
CA PRO A 176 2.31 -15.68 17.82
C PRO A 176 1.30 -14.73 17.17
N MET A 177 1.43 -13.41 17.38
CA MET A 177 0.60 -12.40 16.72
C MET A 177 0.83 -12.36 15.20
N PHE A 178 2.09 -12.26 14.75
CA PHE A 178 2.43 -12.28 13.32
C PHE A 178 2.04 -13.62 12.67
N TYR A 179 2.19 -14.72 13.41
CA TYR A 179 1.74 -16.03 12.96
C TYR A 179 0.23 -16.08 12.71
N LEU A 180 -0.57 -15.56 13.65
CA LEU A 180 -2.02 -15.44 13.48
C LEU A 180 -2.38 -14.53 12.30
N PHE A 181 -1.70 -13.39 12.14
CA PHE A 181 -1.92 -12.51 10.99
C PHE A 181 -1.60 -13.19 9.67
N TYR A 182 -0.50 -13.93 9.58
CA TYR A 182 -0.17 -14.71 8.39
C TYR A 182 -1.26 -15.74 8.06
N LYS A 183 -1.75 -16.49 9.06
CA LYS A 183 -2.84 -17.46 8.88
C LYS A 183 -4.15 -16.79 8.48
N PHE A 184 -4.45 -15.65 9.10
CA PHE A 184 -5.61 -14.84 8.78
C PHE A 184 -5.55 -14.35 7.34
N ALA A 185 -4.44 -13.72 6.93
CA ALA A 185 -4.22 -13.27 5.56
C ALA A 185 -4.31 -14.42 4.55
N LYS A 186 -3.73 -15.59 4.84
CA LYS A 186 -3.82 -16.74 3.93
C LYS A 186 -5.22 -17.33 3.84
N PHE A 187 -5.98 -17.27 4.93
CA PHE A 187 -7.38 -17.69 4.95
C PHE A 187 -8.26 -16.72 4.14
N THR A 188 -8.11 -15.41 4.36
CA THR A 188 -8.88 -14.37 3.66
C THR A 188 -8.55 -14.38 2.17
N GLU A 189 -7.29 -14.50 1.78
CA GLU A 189 -6.86 -14.64 0.38
C GLU A 189 -7.60 -15.79 -0.32
N ASN A 190 -7.59 -16.99 0.27
CA ASN A 190 -8.13 -18.18 -0.38
C ASN A 190 -9.66 -18.29 -0.34
N ASN A 191 -10.30 -17.78 0.71
CA ASN A 191 -11.73 -17.99 0.94
C ASN A 191 -12.57 -16.75 0.69
N ILE A 192 -12.00 -15.55 0.71
CA ILE A 192 -12.72 -14.28 0.60
C ILE A 192 -12.33 -13.55 -0.68
N TYR A 193 -11.04 -13.29 -0.89
CA TYR A 193 -10.59 -12.45 -2.01
C TYR A 193 -10.57 -13.18 -3.36
N LYS A 194 -10.32 -14.50 -3.38
CA LYS A 194 -10.41 -15.28 -4.62
C LYS A 194 -11.87 -15.55 -5.00
N LYS A 195 -12.24 -15.10 -6.20
CA LYS A 195 -13.55 -15.35 -6.81
C LYS A 195 -13.39 -16.15 -8.10
N LYS A 196 -14.25 -17.16 -8.29
CA LYS A 196 -14.32 -17.87 -9.58
C LYS A 196 -15.14 -17.04 -10.57
N ILE A 197 -14.49 -16.57 -11.62
CA ILE A 197 -15.10 -15.81 -12.71
C ILE A 197 -15.04 -16.68 -13.98
N LYS A 198 -16.11 -16.65 -14.79
CA LYS A 198 -16.10 -17.35 -16.09
C LYS A 198 -15.18 -16.60 -17.05
N THR A 199 -14.42 -17.32 -17.89
CA THR A 199 -13.45 -16.71 -18.82
C THR A 199 -14.03 -15.60 -19.68
N LYS A 200 -15.29 -15.73 -20.11
CA LYS A 200 -16.00 -14.71 -20.90
C LYS A 200 -16.31 -13.39 -20.15
N ASN A 201 -16.14 -13.37 -18.83
CA ASN A 201 -16.37 -12.22 -17.97
C ASN A 201 -15.05 -11.64 -17.44
N LEU A 202 -13.89 -12.13 -17.90
CA LEU A 202 -12.61 -11.54 -17.55
C LEU A 202 -12.52 -10.15 -18.17
N GLN A 203 -12.05 -9.19 -17.38
CA GLN A 203 -11.75 -7.83 -17.83
C GLN A 203 -10.23 -7.64 -17.95
N GLU A 204 -9.80 -6.68 -18.76
CA GLU A 204 -8.40 -6.22 -18.71
C GLU A 204 -8.11 -5.77 -17.28
N GLY A 205 -6.93 -6.12 -16.76
CA GLY A 205 -6.57 -5.89 -15.35
C GLY A 205 -6.83 -7.08 -14.40
N ASP A 206 -7.70 -8.05 -14.77
CA ASP A 206 -7.95 -9.22 -13.90
C ASP A 206 -6.70 -10.10 -13.72
N VAL A 207 -6.27 -10.25 -12.46
CA VAL A 207 -5.12 -11.09 -12.11
C VAL A 207 -5.55 -12.56 -11.96
N ILE A 208 -5.01 -13.42 -12.83
CA ILE A 208 -5.26 -14.87 -12.78
C ILE A 208 -4.59 -15.47 -11.54
N ALA A 209 -5.40 -15.80 -10.53
CA ALA A 209 -4.92 -16.36 -9.25
C ALA A 209 -4.36 -17.79 -9.36
N GLU A 210 -4.79 -18.57 -10.36
CA GLU A 210 -4.37 -19.95 -10.56
C GLU A 210 -4.04 -20.20 -12.04
N LYS A 211 -2.86 -20.79 -12.32
CA LYS A 211 -2.52 -21.21 -13.68
C LYS A 211 -3.55 -22.23 -14.15
N ILE A 212 -4.32 -21.86 -15.15
CA ILE A 212 -5.24 -22.76 -15.84
C ILE A 212 -4.37 -23.84 -16.50
N LYS A 213 -4.57 -25.12 -16.15
CA LYS A 213 -3.96 -26.24 -16.87
C LYS A 213 -4.26 -26.05 -18.35
N LYS A 214 -3.22 -26.05 -19.21
CA LYS A 214 -3.37 -25.92 -20.67
C LYS A 214 -4.56 -26.77 -21.11
N LEU A 215 -5.60 -26.12 -21.60
CA LEU A 215 -6.65 -26.82 -22.32
C LEU A 215 -5.96 -27.40 -23.56
N ASN A 216 -5.96 -28.73 -23.70
CA ASN A 216 -5.62 -29.38 -24.97
C ASN A 216 -6.72 -29.02 -25.97
N ILE A 217 -6.68 -27.79 -26.46
CA ILE A 217 -7.47 -27.38 -27.60
C ILE A 217 -6.75 -28.00 -28.79
N ASN A 218 -7.14 -29.23 -29.11
CA ASN A 218 -6.88 -29.81 -30.41
C ASN A 218 -7.67 -28.96 -31.40
N GLY A 219 -7.04 -27.89 -31.89
CA GLY A 219 -7.55 -27.13 -33.02
C GLY A 219 -7.65 -28.08 -34.20
N LYS A 220 -8.90 -28.34 -34.63
CA LYS A 220 -9.20 -28.77 -35.99
C LYS A 220 -9.33 -27.53 -36.85
#